data_AF-A0A7S3XA00-F1
#
_entry.id   AF-A0A7S3XA00-F1
#
_cell.length_a   1.000
_cell.length_b   1.000
_cell.length_c   1.000
_cell.angle_alpha   90.00
_cell.angle_beta   90.00
_cell.angle_gamma   90.00
#
_symmetry.space_group_name_H-M   'P 1'
#
loop_
_entity.id
_entity.type
_entity.pdbx_description
1 polymer ?
#
loop_
_entity_poly.entity_id
_entity_poly.type
_entity_poly.pdbx_seq_one_letter_code
_entity_poly.pdbx_strand_id
1 'polypeptide(L)'
;GNGMMRLLGGDFLFAEGQWMLAELGSLPVIRLTAKMIRDVSDGCSKGGPAALENGSVEELGPETALRAAYLRAGCYFAAVAGGAAWLTGAPPKAVEALRRYGCDLGCALQLAKYRKDPRSVDI
;
A
#
# COMPACT_ATOMS: atom_id res chain seq x y z
N GLY A 1 -7.74 17.22 -22.75
CA GLY A 1 -7.02 18.25 -21.98
C GLY A 1 -6.53 17.79 -20.62
N ASN A 2 -7.39 17.20 -19.77
CA ASN A 2 -7.07 17.01 -18.34
C ASN A 2 -6.44 15.65 -17.96
N GLY A 3 -6.71 14.58 -18.72
CA GLY A 3 -6.18 13.23 -18.43
C GLY A 3 -4.67 13.11 -18.63
N MET A 4 -4.15 13.69 -19.72
CA MET A 4 -2.72 13.70 -20.03
C MET A 4 -1.92 14.48 -18.97
N MET A 5 -2.44 15.62 -18.51
CA MET A 5 -1.79 16.41 -17.46
C MET A 5 -1.70 15.65 -16.13
N ARG A 6 -2.73 14.88 -15.76
CA ARG A 6 -2.71 14.03 -14.56
C ARG A 6 -1.71 12.87 -14.68
N LEU A 7 -1.60 12.27 -15.87
CA LEU A 7 -0.63 11.21 -16.13
C LEU A 7 0.81 11.73 -16.00
N LEU A 8 1.13 12.84 -16.68
CA LEU A 8 2.45 13.46 -16.64
C LEU A 8 2.82 13.95 -15.22
N GLY A 9 1.87 14.49 -14.47
CA GLY A 9 2.07 14.83 -13.07
C GLY A 9 2.36 13.60 -12.21
N GLY A 10 1.70 12.47 -12.49
CA GLY A 10 1.98 11.19 -11.85
C GLY A 10 3.39 10.67 -12.16
N ASP A 11 3.80 10.70 -13.43
CA ASP A 11 5.14 10.27 -13.87
C ASP A 11 6.24 11.13 -13.23
N PHE A 12 6.01 12.44 -13.14
CA PHE A 12 6.92 13.36 -12.46
C PHE A 12 7.09 13.01 -10.98
N LEU A 13 6.00 12.83 -10.23
CA LEU A 13 6.06 12.47 -8.81
C LEU A 13 6.67 11.07 -8.60
N PHE A 14 6.43 10.14 -9.52
CA PHE A 14 7.04 8.82 -9.47
C PHE A 14 8.56 8.91 -9.64
N ALA A 15 9.03 9.68 -10.64
CA ALA A 15 10.46 9.91 -10.88
C ALA A 15 11.14 10.60 -9.69
N GLU A 16 10.51 11.65 -9.14
CA GLU A 16 11.03 12.35 -7.95
C GLU A 16 11.14 11.41 -6.74
N GLY A 17 10.12 10.59 -6.52
CA GLY A 17 10.16 9.56 -5.46
C GLY A 17 11.27 8.53 -5.67
N GLN A 18 11.54 8.12 -6.92
CA GLN A 18 12.66 7.20 -7.21
C GLN A 18 14.02 7.89 -6.98
N TRP A 19 14.15 9.18 -7.29
CA TRP A 19 15.35 9.95 -7.01
C TRP A 19 15.64 10.00 -5.51
N MET A 20 14.65 10.41 -4.70
CA MET A 20 14.77 10.44 -3.24
C MET A 20 15.12 9.05 -2.67
N LEU A 21 14.51 7.99 -3.22
CA LEU A 21 14.77 6.61 -2.81
C LEU A 21 16.21 6.17 -3.12
N ALA A 22 16.78 6.61 -4.24
CA ALA A 22 18.16 6.35 -4.60
C ALA A 22 19.14 7.12 -3.69
N GLU A 23 18.83 8.36 -3.33
CA GLU A 23 19.63 9.19 -2.41
C GLU A 23 19.74 8.58 -1.00
N LEU A 24 18.76 7.79 -0.56
CA LEU A 24 18.82 7.08 0.73
C LEU A 24 19.97 6.05 0.82
N GLY A 25 20.55 5.63 -0.31
CA GLY A 25 21.71 4.72 -0.33
C GLY A 25 21.45 3.32 0.25
N SER A 26 20.19 2.94 0.47
CA SER A 26 19.82 1.70 1.15
C SER A 26 19.20 0.69 0.18
N LEU A 27 20.03 -0.24 -0.30
CA LEU A 27 19.60 -1.29 -1.22
C LEU A 27 18.43 -2.17 -0.68
N PRO A 28 18.37 -2.53 0.62
CA PRO A 28 17.19 -3.19 1.18
C PRO A 28 15.90 -2.37 1.05
N VAL A 29 15.95 -1.07 1.30
CA VAL A 29 14.80 -0.15 1.21
C VAL A 29 14.39 0.07 -0.24
N ILE A 30 15.35 0.22 -1.15
CA ILE A 30 15.12 0.30 -2.60
C ILE A 30 14.37 -0.95 -3.08
N ARG A 31 14.87 -2.15 -2.74
CA ARG A 31 14.23 -3.42 -3.13
C ARG A 31 12.83 -3.57 -2.55
N LEU A 32 12.64 -3.17 -1.30
CA LEU A 32 11.33 -3.26 -0.65
C LEU A 32 10.31 -2.33 -1.29
N THR A 33 10.71 -1.10 -1.60
CA THR A 33 9.84 -0.11 -2.26
C THR A 33 9.52 -0.55 -3.69
N ALA A 34 10.50 -1.05 -4.45
CA ALA A 34 10.27 -1.61 -5.78
C ALA A 34 9.32 -2.82 -5.76
N LYS A 35 9.45 -3.70 -4.77
CA LYS A 35 8.50 -4.81 -4.56
C LYS A 35 7.09 -4.28 -4.28
N MET A 36 6.95 -3.28 -3.43
CA MET A 36 5.66 -2.65 -3.14
C MET A 36 5.01 -2.05 -4.39
N ILE A 37 5.76 -1.30 -5.19
CA ILE A 37 5.28 -0.74 -6.47
C ILE A 37 4.78 -1.87 -7.39
N ARG A 38 5.55 -2.95 -7.52
CA ARG A 38 5.15 -4.11 -8.33
C ARG A 38 3.88 -4.77 -7.78
N ASP A 39 3.78 -4.97 -6.47
CA ASP A 39 2.62 -5.60 -5.85
C ASP A 39 1.36 -4.74 -6.06
N VAL A 40 1.45 -3.42 -5.90
CA VAL A 40 0.36 -2.47 -6.21
C VAL A 40 -0.06 -2.57 -7.68
N SER A 41 0.91 -2.53 -8.60
CA SER A 41 0.65 -2.59 -10.05
C SER A 41 0.02 -3.92 -10.48
N ASP A 42 0.52 -5.08 -10.02
CA ASP A 42 -0.08 -6.39 -10.29
C ASP A 42 -1.50 -6.50 -9.72
N GLY A 43 -1.71 -5.91 -8.53
CA GLY A 43 -3.03 -5.79 -7.93
C GLY A 43 -4.01 -5.01 -8.81
N CYS A 44 -3.60 -3.84 -9.29
CA CYS A 44 -4.38 -3.01 -10.21
C CYS A 44 -4.75 -3.77 -11.49
N SER A 45 -3.81 -4.50 -12.10
CA SER A 45 -4.06 -5.26 -13.34
C SER A 45 -5.05 -6.41 -13.17
N LYS A 46 -5.13 -7.02 -11.98
CA LYS A 46 -6.04 -8.14 -11.68
C LYS A 46 -7.41 -7.69 -11.17
N GLY A 47 -7.70 -6.39 -11.17
CA GLY A 47 -8.94 -5.84 -10.62
C GLY A 47 -9.05 -5.94 -9.09
N GLY A 48 -7.98 -6.32 -8.38
CA GLY A 48 -7.98 -6.54 -6.94
C GLY A 48 -8.43 -5.32 -6.13
N PRO A 49 -7.89 -4.12 -6.38
CA PRO A 49 -8.31 -2.87 -5.76
C PRO A 49 -9.77 -2.48 -6.05
N ALA A 50 -10.26 -2.76 -7.27
CA ALA A 50 -11.60 -2.38 -7.72
C ALA A 50 -12.69 -3.25 -7.09
N ALA A 51 -12.36 -4.49 -6.73
CA ALA A 51 -13.29 -5.39 -6.05
C ALA A 51 -13.86 -4.76 -4.76
N LEU A 52 -13.01 -4.15 -3.93
CA LEU A 52 -13.40 -3.50 -2.68
C LEU A 52 -14.09 -2.14 -2.87
N GLU A 53 -13.88 -1.47 -4.01
CA GLU A 53 -14.61 -0.23 -4.33
C GLU A 53 -16.01 -0.50 -4.87
N ASN A 54 -16.18 -1.63 -5.57
CA ASN A 54 -17.42 -2.00 -6.23
C ASN A 54 -18.32 -2.90 -5.35
N GLY A 55 -17.85 -3.31 -4.17
CA GLY A 55 -18.56 -4.19 -3.25
C GLY A 55 -18.08 -4.05 -1.81
N SER A 56 -18.97 -4.38 -0.89
CA SER A 56 -18.68 -4.44 0.55
C SER A 56 -17.86 -5.68 0.92
N VAL A 57 -17.22 -5.62 2.10
CA VAL A 57 -16.47 -6.75 2.66
C VAL A 57 -17.34 -8.02 2.74
N GLU A 58 -18.64 -7.89 3.03
CA GLU A 58 -19.56 -9.02 3.10
C GLU A 58 -19.84 -9.69 1.74
N GLU A 59 -19.77 -8.93 0.63
CA GLU A 59 -20.07 -9.43 -0.72
C GLU A 59 -18.89 -10.14 -1.38
N LEU A 60 -17.65 -9.73 -1.06
CA LEU A 60 -16.44 -10.25 -1.68
C LEU A 60 -15.90 -11.53 -1.02
N GLY A 61 -16.31 -11.77 0.23
CA GLY A 61 -15.71 -12.77 1.10
C GLY A 61 -14.37 -12.33 1.71
N PRO A 62 -13.97 -12.92 2.84
CA PRO A 62 -12.86 -12.43 3.66
C PRO A 62 -11.49 -12.50 2.96
N GLU A 63 -11.21 -13.56 2.20
CA GLU A 63 -9.92 -13.69 1.50
C GLU A 63 -9.75 -12.63 0.40
N THR A 64 -10.78 -12.44 -0.43
CA THR A 64 -10.78 -11.43 -1.51
C THR A 64 -10.67 -10.02 -0.92
N ALA A 65 -11.44 -9.72 0.13
CA ALA A 65 -11.41 -8.42 0.79
C ALA A 65 -10.04 -8.14 1.42
N LEU A 66 -9.44 -9.12 2.11
CA LEU A 66 -8.11 -8.99 2.70
C LEU A 66 -7.03 -8.83 1.63
N ARG A 67 -7.12 -9.57 0.51
CA ARG A 67 -6.20 -9.42 -0.61
C ARG A 67 -6.28 -8.04 -1.24
N ALA A 68 -7.49 -7.53 -1.46
CA ALA A 68 -7.72 -6.18 -1.96
C ALA A 68 -7.16 -5.12 -0.98
N ALA A 69 -7.39 -5.30 0.32
CA ALA A 69 -6.87 -4.42 1.36
C ALA A 69 -5.33 -4.39 1.40
N TYR A 70 -4.70 -5.56 1.28
CA TYR A 70 -3.24 -5.68 1.19
C TYR A 70 -2.68 -4.93 -0.03
N LEU A 71 -3.23 -5.18 -1.21
CA LEU A 71 -2.74 -4.59 -2.46
C LEU A 71 -2.93 -3.07 -2.52
N ARG A 72 -3.92 -2.55 -1.78
CA ARG A 72 -4.27 -1.13 -1.79
C ARG A 72 -3.59 -0.31 -0.71
N ALA A 73 -3.37 -0.89 0.47
CA ALA A 73 -2.79 -0.19 1.61
C ALA A 73 -1.77 -1.04 2.36
N GLY A 74 -2.07 -2.31 2.65
CA GLY A 74 -1.21 -3.15 3.50
C GLY A 74 0.25 -3.24 3.03
N CYS A 75 0.48 -3.48 1.74
CA CYS A 75 1.84 -3.57 1.18
C CYS A 75 2.62 -2.25 1.27
N TYR A 76 1.94 -1.11 1.14
CA TYR A 76 2.51 0.23 1.30
C TYR A 76 2.93 0.48 2.75
N PHE A 77 2.02 0.29 3.71
CA PHE A 77 2.34 0.49 5.13
C PHE A 77 3.44 -0.48 5.61
N ALA A 78 3.43 -1.73 5.12
CA ALA A 78 4.50 -2.68 5.38
C ALA A 78 5.85 -2.20 4.82
N ALA A 79 5.86 -1.60 3.63
CA ALA A 79 7.07 -1.07 3.02
C ALA A 79 7.64 0.12 3.82
N VAL A 80 6.79 1.05 4.22
CA VAL A 80 7.19 2.25 4.98
C VAL A 80 7.70 1.88 6.38
N ALA A 81 6.93 1.10 7.15
CA ALA A 81 7.31 0.73 8.51
C ALA A 81 8.61 -0.11 8.54
N GLY A 82 8.74 -1.06 7.62
CA GLY A 82 9.97 -1.85 7.46
C GLY A 82 11.16 -1.02 6.96
N GLY A 83 10.91 -0.11 6.02
CA GLY A 83 11.94 0.77 5.47
C GLY A 83 12.52 1.70 6.53
N ALA A 84 11.67 2.34 7.33
CA ALA A 84 12.09 3.19 8.44
C ALA A 84 12.91 2.40 9.48
N ALA A 85 12.49 1.17 9.80
CA ALA A 85 13.23 0.29 10.69
C ALA A 85 14.64 -0.05 10.15
N TRP A 86 14.77 -0.33 8.85
CA TRP A 86 16.08 -0.55 8.24
C TRP A 86 16.95 0.69 8.22
N LEU A 87 16.40 1.87 7.89
CA LEU A 87 17.16 3.12 7.85
C LEU A 87 17.71 3.52 9.22
N THR A 88 17.04 3.13 10.29
CA THR A 88 17.48 3.38 11.67
C THR A 88 18.44 2.31 12.21
N GLY A 89 18.80 1.31 11.40
CA GLY A 89 19.69 0.22 11.81
C GLY A 89 19.06 -0.77 12.81
N ALA A 90 17.72 -0.86 12.84
CA ALA A 90 17.02 -1.77 13.75
C ALA A 90 17.38 -3.24 13.46
N PRO A 91 17.37 -4.12 14.49
CA PRO A 91 17.67 -5.53 14.29
C PRO A 91 16.63 -6.21 13.38
N PRO A 92 17.00 -7.26 12.62
CA PRO A 92 16.10 -7.90 11.64
C PRO A 92 14.74 -8.32 12.20
N LYS A 93 14.70 -8.77 13.46
CA LYS A 93 13.46 -9.14 14.15
C LYS A 93 12.51 -7.94 14.34
N ALA A 94 13.06 -6.76 14.66
CA ALA A 94 12.26 -5.55 14.81
C ALA A 94 11.76 -5.04 13.46
N VAL A 95 12.58 -5.13 12.41
CA VAL A 95 12.17 -4.79 11.04
C VAL A 95 11.00 -5.65 10.60
N GLU A 96 11.07 -6.97 10.79
CA GLU A 96 10.00 -7.88 10.41
C GLU A 96 8.73 -7.64 11.25
N ALA A 97 8.87 -7.35 12.55
CA ALA A 97 7.74 -6.99 13.39
C ALA A 97 7.06 -5.70 12.90
N LEU A 98 7.83 -4.66 12.56
CA LEU A 98 7.29 -3.40 12.04
C LEU A 98 6.68 -3.56 10.64
N ARG A 99 7.25 -4.41 9.79
CA ARG A 99 6.63 -4.78 8.51
C ARG A 99 5.27 -5.42 8.69
N ARG A 100 5.14 -6.39 9.60
CA ARG A 100 3.87 -7.06 9.89
C ARG A 100 2.86 -6.08 10.48
N TYR A 101 3.27 -5.31 11.48
CA TYR A 101 2.45 -4.26 12.07
C TYR A 101 1.91 -3.29 11.01
N GLY A 102 2.77 -2.78 10.13
CA GLY A 102 2.35 -1.90 9.04
C GLY A 102 1.36 -2.58 8.09
N CYS A 103 1.63 -3.83 7.73
CA CYS A 103 0.72 -4.62 6.88
C CYS A 103 -0.67 -4.73 7.50
N ASP A 104 -0.73 -5.17 8.76
CA ASP A 104 -1.98 -5.41 9.48
C ASP A 104 -2.75 -4.11 9.70
N LEU A 105 -2.06 -3.03 10.06
CA LEU A 105 -2.64 -1.69 10.19
C LEU A 105 -3.23 -1.21 8.87
N GLY A 106 -2.48 -1.31 7.77
CA GLY A 106 -2.94 -0.88 6.45
C GLY A 106 -4.16 -1.68 5.97
N CYS A 107 -4.14 -2.99 6.17
CA CYS A 107 -5.29 -3.85 5.87
C CYS A 107 -6.51 -3.48 6.73
N ALA A 108 -6.33 -3.29 8.03
CA ALA A 108 -7.42 -2.95 8.95
C ALA A 108 -8.07 -1.60 8.60
N LEU A 109 -7.26 -0.57 8.34
CA LEU A 109 -7.75 0.75 7.93
C LEU A 109 -8.56 0.66 6.63
N GLN A 110 -8.08 -0.11 5.66
CA GLN A 110 -8.78 -0.28 4.40
C GLN A 110 -10.10 -1.04 4.60
N LEU A 111 -10.10 -2.15 5.33
CA LEU A 111 -11.32 -2.91 5.60
C LEU A 111 -12.36 -2.10 6.39
N ALA A 112 -11.91 -1.32 7.38
CA ALA A 112 -12.79 -0.44 8.16
C ALA A 112 -13.51 0.57 7.27
N LYS A 113 -12.84 1.09 6.23
CA LYS A 113 -13.43 2.04 5.28
C LYS A 113 -14.57 1.45 4.45
N TYR A 114 -14.53 0.16 4.08
CA TYR A 114 -15.53 -0.50 3.23
C TYR A 114 -16.44 -1.46 3.99
N ARG A 115 -16.39 -1.41 5.32
CA ARG A 115 -17.38 -2.05 6.17
C ARG A 115 -18.72 -1.36 5.94
N LYS A 116 -19.80 -2.12 5.72
CA LYS A 116 -21.16 -1.56 5.77
C LYS A 116 -21.48 -1.23 7.23
N ASP A 117 -21.27 0.02 7.62
CA ASP A 117 -21.76 0.54 8.90
C ASP A 117 -23.04 1.36 8.63
N PRO A 118 -24.20 1.02 9.23
CA PRO A 118 -25.39 1.87 9.17
C PRO A 118 -25.21 3.24 9.86
N ARG A 119 -24.07 3.52 10.50
CA ARG A 119 -23.75 4.81 11.17
C ARG A 119 -22.68 5.64 10.46
N SER A 120 -22.29 5.30 9.24
CA SER A 120 -21.26 6.04 8.49
C SER A 120 -21.78 7.26 7.72
N VAL A 121 -23.08 7.58 7.84
CA VAL A 121 -23.60 8.90 7.45
C VAL A 121 -23.45 9.80 8.68
N ASP A 122 -22.43 10.64 8.68
CA ASP A 122 -22.14 11.77 9.60
C ASP A 122 -20.73 11.71 10.21
N ILE A 123 -19.72 11.93 9.37
CA ILE A 123 -18.55 12.77 9.69
C ILE A 123 -18.20 13.58 8.45
#